data_AF-A0A8T4WT69-F1
#
_entry.id   AF-A0A8T4WT69-F1
#
_cell.length_a   1.000
_cell.length_b   1.000
_cell.length_c   1.000
_cell.angle_alpha   90.00
_cell.angle_beta   90.00
_cell.angle_gamma   90.00
#
_symmetry.space_group_name_H-M   'P 1'
#
loop_
_entity.id
_entity.type
_entity.pdbx_description
1 polymer ?
#
loop_
_entity_poly.entity_id
_entity_poly.type
_entity_poly.pdbx_seq_one_letter_code
_entity_poly.pdbx_strand_id
1 'polypeptide(L)'
;MVKLEVFTAKPPCPGCSELLKLAGEIEEEYGEDVEVVKNEGPCDELEKYDITVVPAAVIDGKIKMMGVCPSKESLETALWEAGA
;
A
#
# COMPACT_ATOMS: atom_id res chain seq x y z
N MET A 1 13.22 -8.33 -3.45
CA MET A 1 12.51 -7.87 -2.24
C MET A 1 12.04 -6.45 -2.47
N VAL A 2 10.74 -6.31 -2.76
CA VAL A 2 10.05 -5.06 -3.04
C VAL A 2 9.30 -4.61 -1.79
N LYS A 3 9.42 -3.35 -1.40
CA LYS A 3 8.71 -2.81 -0.23
C LYS A 3 7.35 -2.24 -0.62
N LEU A 4 6.26 -2.77 -0.08
CA LEU A 4 4.90 -2.27 -0.23
C LEU A 4 4.46 -1.56 1.06
N GLU A 5 4.28 -0.25 1.01
CA GLU A 5 3.83 0.56 2.13
C GLU A 5 2.39 1.01 1.88
N VAL A 6 1.46 0.61 2.74
CA VAL A 6 0.07 1.01 2.67
C VAL A 6 -0.26 2.01 3.76
N PHE A 7 -0.90 3.10 3.37
CA PHE A 7 -1.26 4.20 4.23
C PHE A 7 -2.78 4.29 4.34
N THR A 8 -3.30 4.27 5.56
CA THR A 8 -4.74 4.25 5.83
C THR A 8 -5.14 5.32 6.84
N ALA A 9 -6.42 5.72 6.80
CA ALA A 9 -6.99 6.63 7.78
C ALA A 9 -7.36 5.91 9.08
N LYS A 10 -7.32 6.65 10.20
CA LYS A 10 -7.92 6.25 11.47
C LYS A 10 -9.02 7.26 11.84
N PRO A 11 -10.31 6.87 11.90
CA PRO A 11 -10.86 5.52 11.70
C PRO A 11 -10.81 5.04 10.23
N PRO A 12 -10.67 3.73 9.99
CA PRO A 12 -10.59 3.19 8.62
C PRO A 12 -11.93 3.33 7.89
N CYS A 13 -11.89 3.94 6.71
CA CYS A 13 -13.01 3.96 5.78
C CYS A 13 -13.11 2.61 5.03
N PRO A 14 -14.21 2.32 4.31
CA PRO A 14 -14.36 1.05 3.59
C PRO A 14 -13.19 0.73 2.66
N GLY A 15 -12.64 1.73 1.96
CA GLY A 15 -11.48 1.54 1.08
C GLY A 15 -10.17 1.29 1.83
N CYS A 16 -10.00 1.80 3.05
CA CYS A 16 -8.83 1.49 3.88
C CYS A 16 -8.86 0.04 4.36
N SER A 17 -10.03 -0.46 4.78
CA SER A 17 -10.18 -1.85 5.21
C SER A 17 -9.89 -2.84 4.08
N GLU A 18 -10.37 -2.55 2.87
CA GLU A 18 -10.07 -3.37 1.68
C GLU A 18 -8.58 -3.34 1.33
N LEU A 19 -7.93 -2.17 1.37
CA LEU A 19 -6.48 -2.08 1.10
C LEU A 19 -5.66 -2.89 2.12
N LEU A 20 -6.02 -2.85 3.40
CA LEU A 20 -5.35 -3.65 4.44
C LEU A 20 -5.51 -5.16 4.18
N LYS A 21 -6.68 -5.57 3.70
CA LYS A 21 -6.95 -6.97 3.34
C LYS A 21 -6.10 -7.39 2.14
N LEU A 22 -6.09 -6.59 1.07
CA LEU A 22 -5.26 -6.83 -0.12
C LEU A 22 -3.77 -6.89 0.22
N ALA A 23 -3.30 -5.99 1.08
CA ALA A 23 -1.92 -5.98 1.54
C ALA A 23 -1.55 -7.28 2.28
N GLY A 24 -2.47 -7.82 3.09
CA GLY A 24 -2.27 -9.13 3.73
C GLY A 24 -2.31 -10.31 2.76
N GLU A 25 -3.18 -10.28 1.75
CA GLU A 25 -3.20 -11.31 0.69
C GLU A 25 -1.89 -11.32 -0.10
N ILE A 26 -1.33 -10.16 -0.39
CA ILE A 26 -0.04 -10.04 -1.10
C ILE A 26 1.13 -10.48 -0.22
N GLU A 27 1.12 -10.12 1.06
CA GLU A 27 2.11 -10.58 2.04
C GLU A 27 2.14 -12.12 2.13
N GLU A 28 0.98 -12.77 2.04
CA GLU A 28 0.88 -14.24 2.04
C GLU A 28 1.31 -14.86 0.70
N GLU A 29 1.00 -14.20 -0.42
CA GLU A 29 1.26 -14.72 -1.77
C GLU A 29 2.71 -14.51 -2.24
N TYR A 30 3.30 -13.36 -1.91
CA TYR A 30 4.65 -12.94 -2.33
C TYR A 30 5.65 -12.93 -1.18
N GLY A 31 5.37 -13.57 -0.04
CA GLY A 31 5.99 -13.27 1.26
C GLY A 31 7.52 -13.14 1.35
N GLU A 32 8.31 -13.83 0.54
CA GLU A 32 9.79 -13.64 0.52
C GLU A 32 10.25 -12.54 -0.46
N ASP A 33 9.42 -12.21 -1.44
CA ASP A 33 9.67 -11.23 -2.49
C ASP A 33 9.11 -9.83 -2.16
N VAL A 34 8.11 -9.72 -1.28
CA VAL A 34 7.45 -8.46 -0.92
C VAL A 34 7.41 -8.23 0.60
N GLU A 35 7.90 -7.08 1.05
CA GLU A 35 7.80 -6.63 2.44
C GLU A 35 6.62 -5.65 2.59
N VAL A 36 5.61 -6.00 3.39
CA VAL A 36 4.40 -5.19 3.56
C VAL A 36 4.45 -4.36 4.85
N VAL A 37 4.40 -3.03 4.73
CA VAL A 37 4.37 -2.09 5.86
C VAL A 37 3.01 -1.41 5.92
N LYS A 38 2.32 -1.55 7.06
CA LYS A 38 0.98 -0.99 7.28
C LYS A 38 1.09 0.25 8.17
N ASN A 39 0.86 1.42 7.60
CA ASN A 39 0.89 2.72 8.27
C ASN A 39 -0.55 3.23 8.47
N GLU A 40 -1.02 3.27 9.72
CA GLU A 40 -2.37 3.71 10.06
C GLU A 40 -2.37 5.08 10.75
N GLY A 41 -3.09 6.06 10.18
CA GLY A 41 -3.19 7.42 10.73
C GLY A 41 -2.04 8.35 10.31
N PRO A 42 -1.91 9.53 10.94
CA PRO A 42 -0.86 10.48 10.61
C PRO A 42 0.51 9.93 11.06
N CYS A 43 1.42 9.71 10.11
CA CYS A 43 2.80 9.33 10.34
C CYS A 43 3.75 10.19 9.49
N ASP A 44 5.00 10.33 9.94
CA ASP A 44 6.01 11.15 9.25
C ASP A 44 6.27 10.70 7.79
N GLU A 45 6.00 9.43 7.48
CA GLU A 45 6.16 8.89 6.12
C GLU A 45 5.14 9.46 5.14
N LEU A 46 3.94 9.83 5.58
CA LEU A 46 2.96 10.52 4.73
C LEU A 46 3.51 11.85 4.24
N GLU A 47 4.12 12.63 5.13
CA GLU A 47 4.75 13.91 4.78
C GLU A 47 5.97 13.71 3.88
N LYS A 48 6.80 12.69 4.17
CA LYS A 48 7.98 12.36 3.37
C LYS A 48 7.63 12.02 1.92
N TYR A 49 6.52 11.32 1.70
CA TYR A 49 6.03 10.94 0.38
C TYR A 49 5.04 11.96 -0.22
N ASP A 50 4.78 13.10 0.42
CA ASP A 50 3.78 14.10 -0.02
C ASP A 50 2.37 13.49 -0.22
N ILE A 51 2.01 12.50 0.62
CA ILE A 51 0.71 11.85 0.58
C ILE A 51 -0.30 12.73 1.31
N THR A 52 -1.16 13.37 0.52
CA THR A 52 -2.20 14.27 1.04
C THR A 52 -3.53 13.57 1.27
N VAL A 53 -3.75 12.41 0.66
CA VAL A 53 -5.00 11.65 0.75
C VAL A 53 -4.75 10.15 0.89
N VAL A 54 -5.51 9.52 1.77
CA VAL A 54 -5.53 8.07 2.02
C VAL A 54 -6.89 7.49 1.62
N PRO A 55 -6.99 6.21 1.23
CA PRO A 55 -5.94 5.18 1.22
C PRO A 55 -4.88 5.44 0.15
N ALA A 56 -3.61 5.14 0.45
CA ALA A 56 -2.50 5.26 -0.49
C ALA A 56 -1.59 4.03 -0.43
N ALA A 57 -0.95 3.70 -1.55
CA ALA A 57 -0.02 2.59 -1.67
C ALA A 57 1.27 3.06 -2.35
N VAL A 58 2.39 2.81 -1.68
CA VAL A 58 3.74 3.13 -2.13
C VAL A 58 4.49 1.82 -2.34
N ILE A 59 5.13 1.67 -3.50
CA ILE A 59 5.92 0.50 -3.84
C ILE A 59 7.33 0.95 -4.15
N ASP A 60 8.31 0.44 -3.40
CA ASP A 60 9.74 0.78 -3.52
C ASP A 60 9.98 2.32 -3.50
N GLY A 61 9.32 2.99 -2.55
CA GLY A 61 9.40 4.45 -2.38
C GLY A 61 8.68 5.27 -3.46
N LYS A 62 7.94 4.64 -4.39
CA LYS A 62 7.14 5.31 -5.42
C LYS A 62 5.66 5.21 -5.11
N ILE A 63 4.97 6.35 -5.08
CA ILE A 63 3.51 6.39 -4.93
C ILE A 63 2.89 5.77 -6.19
N LYS A 64 2.21 4.63 -6.03
CA LYS A 64 1.48 3.97 -7.11
C LYS A 64 0.01 4.37 -7.10
N MET A 65 -0.56 4.57 -5.91
CA MET A 65 -1.97 4.97 -5.75
C MET A 65 -2.16 5.92 -4.58
N MET A 66 -3.10 6.86 -4.73
CA MET A 66 -3.45 7.83 -3.70
C MET A 66 -4.95 8.16 -3.78
N GLY A 67 -5.67 8.03 -2.66
CA GLY A 67 -7.09 8.41 -2.52
C GLY A 67 -8.10 7.44 -3.12
N VAL A 68 -7.66 6.29 -3.62
CA VAL A 68 -8.52 5.25 -4.19
C VAL A 68 -8.04 3.88 -3.72
N CYS A 69 -9.00 2.97 -3.47
CA CYS A 69 -8.65 1.58 -3.19
C CYS A 69 -8.30 0.87 -4.51
N PRO A 70 -7.08 0.32 -4.67
CA PRO A 70 -6.75 -0.56 -5.79
C PRO A 70 -7.66 -1.78 -5.86
N SER A 71 -7.75 -2.38 -7.05
CA SER A 71 -8.05 -3.80 -7.18
C SER A 71 -6.79 -4.64 -6.96
N LYS A 72 -6.97 -5.93 -6.62
CA LYS A 72 -5.86 -6.89 -6.48
C LYS A 72 -4.94 -6.88 -7.73
N GLU A 73 -5.52 -7.03 -8.92
CA GLU A 73 -4.78 -7.01 -10.20
C GLU A 73 -3.91 -5.76 -10.38
N SER A 74 -4.43 -4.59 -10.01
CA SER A 74 -3.68 -3.34 -10.18
C SER A 74 -2.47 -3.28 -9.25
N LEU A 75 -2.62 -3.81 -8.04
CA LEU A 75 -1.56 -3.86 -7.03
C LEU A 75 -0.49 -4.89 -7.40
N GLU A 76 -0.90 -6.08 -7.86
CA GLU A 76 -0.01 -7.12 -8.41
C GLU A 76 0.79 -6.61 -9.62
N THR A 77 0.12 -5.95 -10.56
CA THR A 77 0.79 -5.36 -11.72
C THR A 77 1.82 -4.33 -11.28
N ALA A 78 1.48 -3.48 -10.30
CA ALA A 78 2.40 -2.46 -9.80
C ALA A 78 3.60 -3.07 -9.04
N LEU A 79 3.43 -4.21 -8.36
CA LEU A 79 4.50 -4.99 -7.75
C LEU A 79 5.40 -5.65 -8.80
N TRP A 80 4.81 -6.27 -9.81
CA TRP A 80 5.53 -6.86 -10.94
C TRP A 80 6.38 -5.81 -11.69
N GLU A 81 5.82 -4.63 -11.94
CA GLU A 81 6.56 -3.49 -12.52
C GLU A 81 7.73 -3.02 -11.63
N ALA A 82 7.64 -3.23 -10.31
CA ALA A 82 8.68 -2.89 -9.35
C ALA A 82 9.73 -4.02 -9.19
N GLY A 83 9.52 -5.18 -9.81
CA GLY A 83 10.44 -6.32 -9.77
C GLY A 83 10.19 -7.31 -8.63
N ALA A 84 8.94 -7.42 -8.18
CA ALA A 84 8.45 -8.50 -7.32
C ALA A 84 8.18 -9.77 -8.14
#